data_AF-A0A0D2LDD9-F1
#
_entry.id   AF-A0A0D2LDD9-F1
#
_cell.length_a   1.000
_cell.length_b   1.000
_cell.length_c   1.000
_cell.angle_alpha   90.00
_cell.angle_beta   90.00
_cell.angle_gamma   90.00
#
_symmetry.space_group_name_H-M   'P 1'
#
loop_
_entity.id
_entity.type
_entity.pdbx_description
1 polymer ?
#
loop_
_entity_poly.entity_id
_entity_poly.type
_entity_poly.pdbx_seq_one_letter_code
_entity_poly.pdbx_strand_id
1 'polypeptide(L)'
;EYLEPEPGTPPHTEDVAAYHVWLYENVVKGTIKAHLDGIRDEAHAEPNTVYRATDASVPAEKKYQALAGFALFQGDERVDSARYVSGKVLAPETELSAIRFAIVRATQVPGCTRIVIFTDHIASAKKALDPSVHSGQGHSLAVCRTLLVWFAADPLNTLEFYDCPSKADPGPSAQDDLGFTPQFLQLLDLDDNLIKPSYLKGRSWIPAAKASTSLVSRMTRAILGHAPIGEYYSRFLPDEDPACPCGEAALETRDHILNHCRRRGVDYYYRPARTLPALIHFLERFPWAFSFRPKDGVG
;
A
#
# COMPACT_ATOMS: atom_id res chain seq x y z
N GLU A 1 -39.34 -19.34 -3.09
CA GLU A 1 -39.07 -19.54 -4.54
C GLU A 1 -38.88 -18.16 -5.15
N TYR A 2 -37.66 -17.83 -5.55
CA TYR A 2 -37.39 -16.59 -6.28
C TYR A 2 -37.53 -16.92 -7.78
N LEU A 3 -38.42 -16.20 -8.45
CA LEU A 3 -38.67 -16.32 -9.88
C LEU A 3 -37.46 -15.77 -10.64
N GLU A 4 -36.96 -16.55 -11.62
CA GLU A 4 -35.92 -16.09 -12.53
C GLU A 4 -36.43 -14.90 -13.36
N PRO A 5 -35.66 -13.80 -13.50
CA PRO A 5 -36.08 -12.64 -14.28
C PRO A 5 -35.99 -12.89 -15.79
N GLU A 6 -36.99 -12.44 -16.54
CA GLU A 6 -37.06 -12.63 -17.99
C GLU A 6 -35.92 -11.90 -18.75
N PRO A 7 -35.33 -12.55 -19.77
CA PRO A 7 -34.21 -12.01 -20.52
C PRO A 7 -34.63 -10.81 -21.38
N GLY A 8 -34.06 -9.63 -21.09
CA GLY A 8 -34.22 -8.42 -21.90
C GLY A 8 -34.52 -7.13 -21.13
N THR A 9 -34.77 -7.22 -19.82
CA THR A 9 -34.95 -6.03 -18.98
C THR A 9 -33.58 -5.57 -18.44
N PRO A 10 -33.15 -4.31 -18.64
CA PRO A 10 -31.92 -3.84 -17.99
C PRO A 10 -32.09 -3.95 -16.47
N PRO A 11 -31.09 -4.46 -15.73
CA PRO A 11 -31.25 -4.70 -14.31
C PRO A 11 -31.56 -3.40 -13.59
N HIS A 12 -32.65 -3.41 -12.80
CA HIS A 12 -32.98 -2.33 -11.89
C HIS A 12 -31.73 -2.04 -11.05
N THR A 13 -31.29 -0.77 -11.03
CA THR A 13 -30.07 -0.31 -10.33
C THR A 13 -30.12 -0.45 -8.80
N GLU A 14 -31.12 -1.15 -8.27
CA GLU A 14 -31.48 -1.12 -6.85
C GLU A 14 -30.94 -2.31 -6.03
N ASP A 15 -30.38 -3.36 -6.63
CA ASP A 15 -29.84 -4.45 -5.79
C ASP A 15 -28.67 -5.23 -6.40
N VAL A 16 -27.46 -4.67 -6.31
CA VAL A 16 -26.21 -5.42 -6.54
C VAL A 16 -26.10 -6.60 -5.56
N ALA A 17 -26.77 -6.54 -4.41
CA ALA A 17 -26.82 -7.63 -3.43
C ALA A 17 -27.63 -8.85 -3.88
N ALA A 18 -28.43 -8.74 -4.95
CA ALA A 18 -29.10 -9.89 -5.58
C ALA A 18 -28.17 -10.74 -6.45
N TYR A 19 -26.94 -10.25 -6.69
CA TYR A 19 -25.91 -10.94 -7.48
C TYR A 19 -24.96 -11.74 -6.58
N HIS A 20 -24.05 -12.49 -7.21
CA HIS A 20 -22.99 -13.30 -6.59
C HIS A 20 -21.95 -12.44 -5.83
N VAL A 21 -22.38 -11.81 -4.74
CA VAL A 21 -21.58 -10.96 -3.86
C VAL A 21 -21.56 -11.54 -2.45
N TRP A 22 -20.38 -11.76 -1.89
CA TRP A 22 -20.22 -12.26 -0.53
C TRP A 22 -19.43 -11.27 0.34
N LEU A 23 -19.91 -11.04 1.56
CA LEU A 23 -19.29 -10.19 2.57
C LEU A 23 -18.97 -11.05 3.80
N TYR A 24 -17.69 -11.28 4.07
CA TYR A 24 -17.23 -12.09 5.20
C TYR A 24 -16.72 -11.18 6.33
N GLU A 25 -17.54 -11.02 7.37
CA GLU A 25 -17.25 -10.23 8.57
C GLU A 25 -16.78 -11.09 9.74
N ASN A 26 -15.93 -10.52 10.61
CA ASN A 26 -15.56 -11.14 11.90
C ASN A 26 -14.99 -12.58 11.76
N VAL A 27 -14.19 -12.81 10.71
CA VAL A 27 -13.48 -14.08 10.51
C VAL A 27 -12.68 -14.40 11.79
N VAL A 28 -12.96 -15.57 12.39
CA VAL A 28 -12.84 -15.89 13.83
C VAL A 28 -11.51 -15.51 14.52
N LYS A 29 -11.61 -14.83 15.67
CA LYS A 29 -10.51 -14.49 16.61
C LYS A 29 -9.73 -15.73 17.09
N GLY A 30 -8.61 -16.00 16.43
CA GLY A 30 -7.61 -16.99 16.87
C GLY A 30 -6.76 -17.53 15.73
N THR A 31 -7.38 -17.65 14.54
CA THR A 31 -6.79 -18.28 13.33
C THR A 31 -6.93 -17.37 12.10
N ILE A 32 -7.08 -16.05 12.31
CA ILE A 32 -7.42 -15.07 11.28
C ILE A 32 -6.41 -15.10 10.13
N LYS A 33 -5.11 -15.03 10.45
CA LYS A 33 -4.07 -14.91 9.42
C LYS A 33 -3.94 -16.18 8.56
N ALA A 34 -3.85 -17.36 9.17
CA ALA A 34 -3.68 -18.62 8.43
C ALA A 34 -4.91 -18.95 7.56
N HIS A 35 -6.12 -18.57 7.99
CA HIS A 35 -7.32 -18.75 7.19
C HIS A 35 -7.36 -17.76 6.01
N LEU A 36 -7.03 -16.49 6.23
CA LEU A 36 -6.93 -15.50 5.17
C LEU A 36 -5.78 -15.81 4.19
N ASP A 37 -4.66 -16.35 4.70
CA ASP A 37 -3.55 -16.88 3.87
C ASP A 37 -4.06 -18.04 3.01
N GLY A 38 -4.86 -18.96 3.56
CA GLY A 38 -5.49 -20.04 2.79
C GLY A 38 -6.42 -19.52 1.68
N ILE A 39 -7.30 -18.56 1.99
CA ILE A 39 -8.19 -17.94 0.99
C ILE A 39 -7.38 -17.23 -0.11
N ARG A 40 -6.30 -16.54 0.27
CA ARG A 40 -5.39 -15.93 -0.69
C ARG A 40 -4.72 -16.98 -1.55
N ASP A 41 -4.21 -18.05 -0.97
CA ASP A 41 -3.50 -19.11 -1.70
C ASP A 41 -4.45 -19.82 -2.68
N GLU A 42 -5.72 -20.00 -2.31
CA GLU A 42 -6.78 -20.46 -3.21
C GLU A 42 -7.02 -19.47 -4.36
N ALA A 43 -7.19 -18.18 -4.04
CA ALA A 43 -7.39 -17.13 -5.03
C ALA A 43 -6.18 -16.95 -5.96
N HIS A 44 -4.96 -17.19 -5.46
CA HIS A 44 -3.71 -17.18 -6.22
C HIS A 44 -3.61 -18.37 -7.17
N ALA A 45 -4.03 -19.56 -6.74
CA ALA A 45 -4.00 -20.76 -7.55
C ALA A 45 -5.02 -20.74 -8.71
N GLU A 46 -6.06 -19.92 -8.60
CA GLU A 46 -7.11 -19.82 -9.61
C GLU A 46 -6.75 -18.81 -10.72
N PRO A 47 -6.61 -19.26 -11.98
CA PRO A 47 -6.10 -18.41 -13.06
C PRO A 47 -7.06 -17.28 -13.47
N ASN A 48 -8.36 -17.40 -13.20
CA ASN A 48 -9.36 -16.38 -13.55
C ASN A 48 -9.72 -15.47 -12.35
N THR A 49 -8.97 -15.59 -11.26
CA THR A 49 -9.23 -14.86 -10.03
C THR A 49 -8.28 -13.69 -9.92
N VAL A 50 -8.87 -12.50 -9.81
CA VAL A 50 -8.14 -11.29 -9.45
C VAL A 50 -8.35 -11.06 -7.97
N TYR A 51 -7.26 -11.04 -7.23
CA TYR A 51 -7.29 -10.82 -5.79
C TYR A 51 -6.36 -9.67 -5.43
N ARG A 52 -6.68 -8.96 -4.33
CA ARG A 52 -5.75 -8.22 -3.44
C ARG A 52 -6.45 -7.06 -2.71
N ALA A 53 -5.78 -6.63 -1.64
CA ALA A 53 -6.09 -5.53 -0.75
C ALA A 53 -6.04 -4.10 -1.32
N THR A 54 -6.94 -3.30 -0.77
CA THR A 54 -7.03 -1.85 -0.92
C THR A 54 -6.57 -1.16 0.34
N ASP A 55 -6.00 0.03 0.23
CA ASP A 55 -5.56 0.79 1.40
C ASP A 55 -5.73 2.29 1.19
N ALA A 56 -5.93 2.98 2.30
CA ALA A 56 -6.09 4.42 2.33
C ALA A 56 -5.34 5.05 3.49
N SER A 57 -4.83 6.24 3.24
CA SER A 57 -4.09 7.03 4.23
C SER A 57 -4.62 8.45 4.30
N VAL A 58 -4.95 8.90 5.51
CA VAL A 58 -5.35 10.29 5.78
C VAL A 58 -4.30 10.96 6.67
N PRO A 59 -3.62 12.02 6.19
CA PRO A 59 -2.62 12.72 6.96
C PRO A 59 -3.25 13.59 8.06
N ALA A 60 -2.63 13.61 9.24
CA ALA A 60 -3.10 14.40 10.38
C ALA A 60 -3.02 15.92 10.15
N GLU A 61 -2.12 16.38 9.29
CA GLU A 61 -1.94 17.81 8.98
C GLU A 61 -2.85 18.25 7.83
N LYS A 62 -3.71 19.25 8.08
CA LYS A 62 -4.73 19.76 7.15
C LYS A 62 -4.21 20.34 5.82
N LYS A 63 -2.89 20.50 5.65
CA LYS A 63 -2.28 20.95 4.39
C LYS A 63 -2.10 19.83 3.37
N TYR A 64 -2.10 18.57 3.81
CA TYR A 64 -1.93 17.41 2.93
C TYR A 64 -3.30 16.83 2.56
N GLN A 65 -3.32 16.03 1.50
CA GLN A 65 -4.52 15.38 0.97
C GLN A 65 -4.48 13.88 1.29
N ALA A 66 -5.65 13.27 1.43
CA ALA A 66 -5.79 11.84 1.59
C ALA A 66 -5.36 11.10 0.31
N LEU A 67 -4.82 9.91 0.50
CA LEU A 67 -4.36 9.04 -0.57
C LEU A 67 -5.10 7.72 -0.51
N ALA A 68 -5.61 7.28 -1.64
CA ALA A 68 -6.19 5.95 -1.83
C ALA A 68 -5.29 5.17 -2.77
N GLY A 69 -5.20 3.86 -2.61
CA GLY A 69 -4.60 3.04 -3.64
C GLY A 69 -4.95 1.58 -3.51
N PHE A 70 -4.57 0.87 -4.57
CA PHE A 70 -4.86 -0.54 -4.72
C PHE A 70 -3.73 -1.17 -5.53
N ALA A 71 -3.55 -2.47 -5.34
CA ALA A 71 -2.85 -3.32 -6.29
C ALA A 71 -3.71 -4.55 -6.52
N LEU A 72 -3.57 -5.15 -7.71
CA LEU A 72 -4.30 -6.33 -8.14
C LEU A 72 -3.29 -7.37 -8.61
N PHE A 73 -3.56 -8.63 -8.28
CA PHE A 73 -2.78 -9.78 -8.74
C PHE A 73 -3.67 -10.81 -9.41
N GLN A 74 -3.05 -11.59 -10.29
CA GLN A 74 -3.59 -12.81 -10.88
C GLN A 74 -2.46 -13.82 -10.88
N GLY A 75 -2.56 -14.87 -10.06
CA GLY A 75 -1.40 -15.69 -9.69
C GLY A 75 -0.25 -14.82 -9.15
N ASP A 76 0.98 -15.08 -9.63
CA ASP A 76 2.18 -14.33 -9.23
C ASP A 76 2.33 -12.96 -9.92
N GLU A 77 1.51 -12.67 -10.95
CA GLU A 77 1.66 -11.45 -11.75
C GLU A 77 0.86 -10.29 -11.18
N ARG A 78 1.51 -9.13 -11.02
CA ARG A 78 0.82 -7.88 -10.68
C ARG A 78 0.18 -7.30 -11.93
N VAL A 79 -1.11 -7.55 -12.09
CA VAL A 79 -1.89 -7.11 -13.26
C VAL A 79 -2.14 -5.60 -13.27
N ASP A 80 -2.28 -4.97 -12.10
CA ASP A 80 -2.43 -3.51 -12.01
C ASP A 80 -2.07 -2.98 -10.62
N SER A 81 -1.68 -1.71 -10.55
CA SER A 81 -1.61 -0.96 -9.30
C SER A 81 -1.62 0.54 -9.54
N ALA A 82 -2.29 1.27 -8.66
CA ALA A 82 -2.33 2.73 -8.76
C ALA A 82 -2.54 3.40 -7.40
N ARG A 83 -2.17 4.68 -7.35
CA ARG A 83 -2.39 5.57 -6.20
C ARG A 83 -3.06 6.84 -6.69
N TYR A 84 -4.06 7.30 -5.94
CA TYR A 84 -4.84 8.48 -6.26
C TYR A 84 -4.91 9.42 -5.07
N VAL A 85 -4.82 10.70 -5.35
CA VAL A 85 -5.14 11.75 -4.40
C VAL A 85 -6.66 11.83 -4.28
N SER A 86 -7.20 11.59 -3.08
CA SER A 86 -8.64 11.64 -2.80
C SER A 86 -9.10 12.98 -2.21
N GLY A 87 -8.20 13.97 -2.11
CA GLY A 87 -8.56 15.30 -1.62
C GLY A 87 -8.60 15.40 -0.09
N LYS A 88 -9.34 16.38 0.44
CA LYS A 88 -9.51 16.59 1.90
C LYS A 88 -10.74 15.85 2.41
N VAL A 89 -10.70 14.53 2.31
CA VAL A 89 -11.79 13.63 2.68
C VAL A 89 -11.47 12.89 3.98
N LEU A 90 -12.48 12.30 4.60
CA LEU A 90 -12.30 11.47 5.80
C LEU A 90 -11.75 10.08 5.42
N ALA A 91 -11.23 9.35 6.42
CA ALA A 91 -10.67 8.02 6.20
C ALA A 91 -11.67 7.05 5.54
N PRO A 92 -12.94 6.94 5.98
CA PRO A 92 -13.90 6.04 5.33
C PRO A 92 -14.16 6.35 3.85
N GLU A 93 -14.08 7.61 3.45
CA GLU A 93 -14.28 8.05 2.05
C GLU A 93 -13.05 7.73 1.19
N THR A 94 -11.86 7.77 1.79
CA THR A 94 -10.62 7.39 1.13
C THR A 94 -10.56 5.87 0.93
N GLU A 95 -11.00 5.09 1.93
CA GLU A 95 -11.16 3.63 1.81
C GLU A 95 -12.16 3.26 0.71
N LEU A 96 -13.32 3.93 0.70
CA LEU A 96 -14.32 3.75 -0.35
C LEU A 96 -13.78 4.09 -1.74
N SER A 97 -12.94 5.13 -1.84
CA SER A 97 -12.25 5.50 -3.07
C SER A 97 -11.30 4.41 -3.53
N ALA A 98 -10.50 3.83 -2.62
CA ALA A 98 -9.58 2.73 -2.91
C ALA A 98 -10.34 1.49 -3.43
N ILE A 99 -11.42 1.10 -2.76
CA ILE A 99 -12.31 -0.01 -3.15
C ILE A 99 -12.90 0.23 -4.54
N ARG A 100 -13.40 1.43 -4.81
CA ARG A 100 -13.92 1.78 -6.14
C ARG A 100 -12.87 1.54 -7.23
N PHE A 101 -11.67 2.07 -7.05
CA PHE A 101 -10.63 1.96 -8.07
C PHE A 101 -10.21 0.50 -8.29
N ALA A 102 -10.07 -0.29 -7.22
CA ALA A 102 -9.75 -1.71 -7.31
C ALA A 102 -10.80 -2.48 -8.13
N ILE A 103 -12.09 -2.34 -7.81
CA ILE A 103 -13.18 -3.05 -8.51
C ILE A 103 -13.25 -2.64 -9.98
N VAL A 104 -13.22 -1.33 -10.26
CA VAL A 104 -13.31 -0.83 -11.64
C VAL A 104 -12.17 -1.35 -12.50
N ARG A 105 -10.97 -1.51 -11.92
CA ARG A 105 -9.80 -2.02 -12.65
C ARG A 105 -9.81 -3.54 -12.75
N ALA A 106 -10.25 -4.24 -11.71
CA ALA A 106 -10.38 -5.70 -11.71
C ALA A 106 -11.37 -6.20 -12.79
N THR A 107 -12.52 -5.54 -12.94
CA THR A 107 -13.50 -5.89 -13.99
C THR A 107 -13.00 -5.66 -15.44
N GLN A 108 -11.89 -4.92 -15.61
CA GLN A 108 -11.24 -4.70 -16.90
C GLN A 108 -10.13 -5.72 -17.20
N VAL A 109 -9.78 -6.59 -16.24
CA VAL A 109 -8.79 -7.64 -16.44
C VAL A 109 -9.38 -8.72 -17.35
N PRO A 110 -8.75 -9.04 -18.49
CA PRO A 110 -9.27 -10.04 -19.42
C PRO A 110 -9.40 -11.42 -18.76
N GLY A 111 -10.57 -12.06 -18.91
CA GLY A 111 -10.82 -13.40 -18.38
C GLY A 111 -11.03 -13.46 -16.86
N CYS A 112 -11.10 -12.32 -16.17
CA CYS A 112 -11.43 -12.29 -14.74
C CYS A 112 -12.90 -12.64 -14.52
N THR A 113 -13.14 -13.72 -13.78
CA THR A 113 -14.48 -14.16 -13.36
C THR A 113 -14.66 -14.12 -11.84
N ARG A 114 -13.60 -13.95 -11.06
CA ARG A 114 -13.69 -13.86 -9.61
C ARG A 114 -12.84 -12.71 -9.09
N ILE A 115 -13.44 -11.85 -8.28
CA ILE A 115 -12.77 -10.71 -7.66
C ILE A 115 -12.79 -10.91 -6.14
N VAL A 116 -11.61 -10.95 -5.52
CA VAL A 116 -11.44 -11.10 -4.07
C VAL A 116 -10.74 -9.88 -3.48
N ILE A 117 -11.44 -9.11 -2.64
CA ILE A 117 -10.91 -7.91 -2.00
C ILE A 117 -10.77 -8.12 -0.50
N PHE A 118 -9.55 -7.93 -0.01
CA PHE A 118 -9.26 -7.87 1.42
C PHE A 118 -9.26 -6.40 1.87
N THR A 119 -9.97 -6.08 2.94
CA THR A 119 -10.01 -4.70 3.46
C THR A 119 -10.10 -4.72 4.98
N ASP A 120 -9.44 -3.79 5.64
CA ASP A 120 -9.58 -3.57 7.08
C ASP A 120 -10.76 -2.66 7.44
N HIS A 121 -11.51 -2.21 6.42
CA HIS A 121 -12.65 -1.32 6.56
C HIS A 121 -13.88 -1.85 5.81
N ILE A 122 -14.42 -2.97 6.30
CA ILE A 122 -15.60 -3.63 5.72
C ILE A 122 -16.84 -2.72 5.60
N ALA A 123 -16.95 -1.70 6.45
CA ALA A 123 -17.99 -0.69 6.34
C ALA A 123 -17.93 0.10 5.02
N SER A 124 -16.72 0.33 4.47
CA SER A 124 -16.55 0.95 3.16
C SER A 124 -16.85 -0.01 2.01
N ALA A 125 -16.58 -1.31 2.17
CA ALA A 125 -17.00 -2.33 1.20
C ALA A 125 -18.53 -2.40 1.08
N LYS A 126 -19.24 -2.44 2.22
CA LYS A 126 -20.71 -2.35 2.24
C LYS A 126 -21.19 -1.06 1.58
N LYS A 127 -20.58 0.07 1.94
CA LYS A 127 -20.93 1.37 1.38
C LYS A 127 -20.66 1.45 -0.14
N ALA A 128 -19.66 0.73 -0.66
CA ALA A 128 -19.38 0.66 -2.09
C ALA A 128 -20.52 0.01 -2.89
N LEU A 129 -21.30 -0.86 -2.25
CA LEU A 129 -22.46 -1.54 -2.83
C LEU A 129 -23.79 -0.84 -2.54
N ASP A 130 -23.76 0.27 -1.80
CA ASP A 130 -24.96 1.04 -1.44
C ASP A 130 -25.18 2.21 -2.43
N PRO A 131 -26.21 2.16 -3.29
CA PRO A 131 -26.51 3.25 -4.21
C PRO A 131 -27.22 4.45 -3.55
N SER A 132 -27.60 4.34 -2.26
CA SER A 132 -28.36 5.38 -1.55
C SER A 132 -27.58 6.68 -1.33
N VAL A 133 -28.27 7.72 -0.87
CA VAL A 133 -27.68 9.06 -0.70
C VAL A 133 -26.73 9.07 0.49
N HIS A 134 -25.45 9.29 0.22
CA HIS A 134 -24.40 9.45 1.24
C HIS A 134 -23.19 10.21 0.69
N SER A 135 -22.26 10.62 1.56
CA SER A 135 -21.12 11.48 1.19
C SER A 135 -20.19 10.92 0.09
N GLY A 136 -20.09 9.60 -0.03
CA GLY A 136 -19.30 8.92 -1.07
C GLY A 136 -20.10 8.39 -2.27
N GLN A 137 -21.35 8.86 -2.48
CA GLN A 137 -22.29 8.20 -3.42
C GLN A 137 -21.75 8.08 -4.85
N GLY A 138 -20.97 9.06 -5.31
CA GLY A 138 -20.33 8.99 -6.62
C GLY A 138 -19.40 7.78 -6.79
N HIS A 139 -18.74 7.34 -5.72
CA HIS A 139 -17.91 6.13 -5.75
C HIS A 139 -18.77 4.87 -5.79
N SER A 140 -19.80 4.79 -4.96
CA SER A 140 -20.71 3.63 -4.91
C SER A 140 -21.49 3.44 -6.20
N LEU A 141 -22.03 4.52 -6.79
CA LEU A 141 -22.70 4.46 -8.10
C LEU A 141 -21.75 4.00 -9.21
N ALA A 142 -20.47 4.38 -9.16
CA ALA A 142 -19.48 3.91 -10.13
C ALA A 142 -19.17 2.41 -9.97
N VAL A 143 -19.11 1.92 -8.73
CA VAL A 143 -18.96 0.50 -8.42
C VAL A 143 -20.17 -0.27 -8.90
N CYS A 144 -21.39 0.11 -8.47
CA CYS A 144 -22.62 -0.58 -8.82
C CYS A 144 -22.83 -0.64 -10.33
N ARG A 145 -22.63 0.47 -11.06
CA ARG A 145 -22.77 0.47 -12.53
C ARG A 145 -21.79 -0.49 -13.20
N THR A 146 -20.54 -0.49 -12.76
CA THR A 146 -19.50 -1.36 -13.32
C THR A 146 -19.81 -2.83 -13.03
N LEU A 147 -20.18 -3.14 -11.78
CA LEU A 147 -20.51 -4.51 -11.37
C LEU A 147 -21.76 -5.04 -12.07
N LEU A 148 -22.80 -4.22 -12.26
CA LEU A 148 -24.00 -4.64 -12.99
C LEU A 148 -23.68 -5.09 -14.42
N VAL A 149 -22.82 -4.35 -15.13
CA VAL A 149 -22.38 -4.73 -16.48
C VAL A 149 -21.53 -5.99 -16.43
N TRP A 150 -20.62 -6.10 -15.46
CA TRP A 150 -19.75 -7.25 -15.31
C TRP A 150 -20.54 -8.52 -14.98
N PHE A 151 -21.43 -8.51 -13.98
CA PHE A 151 -22.28 -9.66 -13.64
C PHE A 151 -23.23 -10.07 -14.77
N ALA A 152 -23.70 -9.13 -15.59
CA ALA A 152 -24.53 -9.45 -16.75
C ALA A 152 -23.74 -10.11 -17.89
N ALA A 153 -22.42 -9.92 -17.94
CA ALA A 153 -21.57 -10.45 -19.02
C ALA A 153 -21.27 -11.95 -18.87
N ASP A 154 -21.15 -12.45 -17.64
CA ASP A 154 -20.87 -13.87 -17.35
C ASP A 154 -21.53 -14.27 -16.02
N PRO A 155 -22.38 -15.33 -15.99
CA PRO A 155 -23.01 -15.81 -14.76
C PRO A 155 -22.02 -16.41 -13.74
N LEU A 156 -20.78 -16.72 -14.15
CA LEU A 156 -19.73 -17.17 -13.24
C LEU A 156 -19.06 -16.03 -12.48
N ASN A 157 -19.42 -14.77 -12.77
CA ASN A 157 -18.81 -13.62 -12.16
C ASN A 157 -19.14 -13.50 -10.67
N THR A 158 -18.11 -13.48 -9.82
CA THR A 158 -18.24 -13.44 -8.36
C THR A 158 -17.42 -12.31 -7.74
N LEU A 159 -17.97 -11.64 -6.72
CA LEU A 159 -17.27 -10.62 -5.93
C LEU A 159 -17.28 -10.99 -4.45
N GLU A 160 -16.11 -11.05 -3.83
CA GLU A 160 -15.96 -11.43 -2.43
C GLU A 160 -15.18 -10.36 -1.67
N PHE A 161 -15.69 -9.97 -0.51
CA PHE A 161 -15.01 -9.09 0.43
C PHE A 161 -14.68 -9.83 1.71
N TYR A 162 -13.42 -9.74 2.14
CA TYR A 162 -12.95 -10.30 3.39
C TYR A 162 -12.48 -9.20 4.33
N ASP A 163 -13.12 -9.14 5.51
CA ASP A 163 -12.70 -8.27 6.61
C ASP A 163 -11.37 -8.77 7.19
N CYS A 164 -10.32 -7.98 6.98
CA CYS A 164 -8.97 -8.30 7.37
C CYS A 164 -8.44 -7.21 8.30
N PRO A 165 -8.35 -7.43 9.63
CA PRO A 165 -7.74 -6.45 10.50
C PRO A 165 -6.29 -6.21 10.09
N SER A 166 -5.83 -4.97 10.05
CA SER A 166 -4.52 -4.50 9.57
C SER A 166 -3.26 -5.25 10.09
N LYS A 167 -3.39 -6.13 11.08
CA LYS A 167 -2.31 -7.00 11.60
C LYS A 167 -2.33 -8.43 11.04
N ALA A 168 -3.34 -8.79 10.26
CA ALA A 168 -3.60 -10.14 9.76
C ALA A 168 -3.63 -10.21 8.23
N ASP A 169 -3.23 -9.14 7.53
CA ASP A 169 -3.16 -9.06 6.07
C ASP A 169 -2.29 -10.21 5.52
N PRO A 170 -2.87 -11.12 4.72
CA PRO A 170 -2.15 -12.27 4.17
C PRO A 170 -1.24 -11.82 3.02
N GLY A 171 -0.17 -11.06 3.27
CA GLY A 171 0.80 -10.73 2.22
C GLY A 171 1.90 -9.81 2.73
N PRO A 172 2.91 -9.44 1.90
CA PRO A 172 3.53 -8.14 2.12
C PRO A 172 2.36 -7.17 2.11
N SER A 173 2.14 -6.51 3.25
CA SER A 173 0.91 -5.76 3.49
C SER A 173 0.57 -4.92 2.26
N ALA A 174 -0.71 -4.75 1.89
CA ALA A 174 -1.07 -3.81 0.82
C ALA A 174 -0.34 -2.46 1.04
N GLN A 175 -0.14 -2.10 2.31
CA GLN A 175 0.73 -1.03 2.78
C GLN A 175 2.19 -1.06 2.30
N ASP A 176 2.88 -2.20 2.28
CA ASP A 176 4.29 -2.32 1.87
C ASP A 176 4.48 -2.23 0.36
N ASP A 177 3.59 -2.87 -0.42
CA ASP A 177 3.63 -2.88 -1.89
C ASP A 177 3.03 -1.61 -2.50
N LEU A 178 2.01 -1.04 -1.86
CA LEU A 178 1.45 0.27 -2.19
C LEU A 178 2.19 1.38 -1.48
N GLY A 179 3.24 1.12 -0.70
CA GLY A 179 4.04 2.16 -0.03
C GLY A 179 3.18 3.15 0.80
N PHE A 180 2.06 2.67 1.34
CA PHE A 180 1.18 3.42 2.24
C PHE A 180 1.56 3.25 3.71
N THR A 181 2.36 2.25 4.05
CA THR A 181 3.29 2.44 5.16
C THR A 181 4.29 3.51 4.71
N PRO A 182 4.57 4.54 5.52
CA PRO A 182 5.90 5.12 5.44
C PRO A 182 6.79 3.90 5.60
N GLN A 183 7.56 3.55 4.58
CA GLN A 183 8.41 2.37 4.57
C GLN A 183 9.45 2.65 5.65
N PHE A 184 9.09 2.47 6.92
CA PHE A 184 9.94 2.87 8.02
C PHE A 184 11.08 1.87 8.01
N LEU A 185 12.30 2.35 8.03
CA LEU A 185 13.43 1.46 8.28
C LEU A 185 13.19 0.83 9.65
N GLN A 186 12.94 -0.49 9.66
CA GLN A 186 12.75 -1.24 10.89
C GLN A 186 14.11 -1.34 11.59
N LEU A 187 14.23 -0.64 12.73
CA LEU A 187 15.44 -0.64 13.54
C LEU A 187 15.21 -1.54 14.75
N LEU A 188 16.22 -2.33 15.08
CA LEU A 188 16.29 -3.19 16.25
C LEU A 188 17.11 -2.50 17.35
N ASP A 189 16.78 -2.78 18.60
CA ASP A 189 17.64 -2.48 19.74
C ASP A 189 18.76 -3.53 19.88
N LEU A 190 19.55 -3.44 20.96
CA LEU A 190 20.66 -4.36 21.20
C LEU A 190 20.20 -5.77 21.58
N ASP A 191 18.91 -5.93 21.91
CA ASP A 191 18.26 -7.18 22.29
C ASP A 191 17.39 -7.73 21.14
N ASP A 192 17.64 -7.26 19.91
CA ASP A 192 16.92 -7.62 18.68
C ASP A 192 15.40 -7.30 18.70
N ASN A 193 14.95 -6.39 19.57
CA ASN A 193 13.55 -5.95 19.59
C ASN A 193 13.32 -4.76 18.66
N LEU A 194 12.17 -4.74 17.98
CA LEU A 194 11.78 -3.64 17.10
C LEU A 194 11.60 -2.32 17.88
N ILE A 195 12.36 -1.30 17.49
CA ILE A 195 12.25 0.06 18.01
C ILE A 195 11.12 0.78 17.28
N LYS A 196 10.04 1.08 18.01
CA LYS A 196 8.93 1.89 17.48
C LYS A 196 9.21 3.40 17.61
N PRO A 197 9.00 4.21 16.56
CA PRO A 197 8.97 5.66 16.70
C PRO A 197 7.87 6.08 17.68
N SER A 198 8.19 6.92 18.66
CA SER A 198 7.23 7.47 19.61
C SER A 198 7.36 8.99 19.68
N TYR A 199 6.22 9.68 19.68
CA TYR A 199 6.12 11.14 19.78
C TYR A 199 6.42 11.68 21.19
N LEU A 200 6.48 10.81 22.21
CA LEU A 200 6.76 11.21 23.59
C LEU A 200 8.26 11.50 23.79
N LYS A 201 8.63 12.79 23.72
CA LYS A 201 9.99 13.31 24.02
C LYS A 201 11.12 12.73 23.16
N GLY A 202 10.84 12.17 21.98
CA GLY A 202 11.84 11.67 21.02
C GLY A 202 12.72 10.50 21.49
N ARG A 203 12.48 9.97 22.70
CA ARG A 203 13.21 8.91 23.42
C ARG A 203 14.66 8.69 22.91
N SER A 204 15.09 7.47 22.64
CA SER A 204 16.48 7.08 22.36
C SER A 204 17.05 7.63 21.05
N TRP A 205 16.25 8.30 20.20
CA TRP A 205 16.66 8.71 18.85
C TRP A 205 17.40 10.04 18.83
N ILE A 206 16.81 11.07 19.45
CA ILE A 206 17.37 12.43 19.46
C ILE A 206 18.68 12.51 20.29
N PRO A 207 18.76 11.90 21.48
CA PRO A 207 20.00 11.86 22.25
C PRO A 207 21.12 11.09 21.54
N ALA A 208 20.80 10.01 20.82
CA ALA A 208 21.80 9.19 20.11
C ALA A 208 22.45 9.93 18.92
N ALA A 209 21.70 10.81 18.25
CA ALA A 209 22.22 11.64 17.16
C ALA A 209 22.99 12.89 17.64
N LYS A 210 23.34 12.97 18.94
CA LYS A 210 24.17 14.03 19.56
C LYS A 210 23.71 15.47 19.22
N ALA A 211 22.42 15.68 19.00
CA ALA A 211 21.82 16.97 18.64
C ALA A 211 22.31 17.62 17.32
N SER A 212 22.99 16.89 16.41
CA SER A 212 23.32 17.42 15.08
C SER A 212 22.07 17.48 14.20
N THR A 213 21.62 18.69 13.85
CA THR A 213 20.42 18.91 13.02
C THR A 213 20.53 18.23 11.65
N SER A 214 21.72 18.23 11.05
CA SER A 214 21.98 17.59 9.76
C SER A 214 21.96 16.06 9.85
N LEU A 215 22.51 15.49 10.92
CA LEU A 215 22.50 14.05 11.18
C LEU A 215 21.09 13.57 11.49
N VAL A 216 20.35 14.28 12.36
CA VAL A 216 18.95 13.99 12.67
C VAL A 216 18.11 14.06 11.40
N SER A 217 18.28 15.07 10.56
CA SER A 217 17.53 15.20 9.30
C SER A 217 17.79 14.03 8.35
N ARG A 218 19.04 13.61 8.17
CA ARG A 218 19.39 12.47 7.31
C ARG A 218 18.91 11.14 7.89
N MET A 219 19.02 10.98 9.21
CA MET A 219 18.48 9.83 9.94
C MET A 219 16.97 9.73 9.80
N THR A 220 16.25 10.84 9.99
CA THR A 220 14.80 10.92 9.79
C THR A 220 14.46 10.57 8.34
N ARG A 221 15.14 11.12 7.34
CA ARG A 221 14.89 10.78 5.93
C ARG A 221 15.12 9.31 5.60
N ALA A 222 16.21 8.73 6.12
CA ALA A 222 16.53 7.31 5.96
C ALA A 222 15.46 6.42 6.61
N ILE A 223 15.05 6.76 7.84
CA ILE A 223 14.03 6.02 8.57
C ILE A 223 12.68 6.16 7.89
N LEU A 224 12.22 7.36 7.55
CA LEU A 224 10.88 7.60 7.01
C LEU A 224 10.72 7.19 5.53
N GLY A 225 11.81 6.85 4.81
CA GLY A 225 11.74 6.58 3.37
C GLY A 225 11.51 7.84 2.52
N HIS A 226 11.80 9.02 3.06
CA HIS A 226 11.64 10.33 2.40
C HIS A 226 12.98 10.97 2.02
N ALA A 227 13.97 10.14 1.69
CA ALA A 227 15.27 10.65 1.28
C ALA A 227 15.26 11.06 -0.20
N PRO A 228 15.97 12.15 -0.56
CA PRO A 228 16.14 12.58 -1.96
C PRO A 228 17.17 11.70 -2.68
N ILE A 229 16.81 10.43 -2.86
CA ILE A 229 17.58 9.37 -3.53
C ILE A 229 16.86 8.92 -4.80
N GLY A 230 17.43 7.99 -5.57
CA GLY A 230 16.87 7.51 -6.83
C GLY A 230 15.38 7.13 -6.80
N GLU A 231 14.92 6.44 -5.75
CA GLU A 231 13.49 6.14 -5.55
C GLU A 231 12.59 7.38 -5.43
N TYR A 232 13.12 8.48 -4.89
CA TYR A 232 12.41 9.77 -4.82
C TYR A 232 12.45 10.47 -6.19
N TYR A 233 13.60 10.48 -6.86
CA TYR A 233 13.74 11.11 -8.17
C TYR A 233 12.87 10.44 -9.23
N SER A 234 12.87 9.11 -9.31
CA SER A 234 12.01 8.38 -10.26
C SER A 234 10.51 8.65 -10.09
N ARG A 235 10.08 9.02 -8.88
CA ARG A 235 8.68 9.30 -8.55
C ARG A 235 8.29 10.77 -8.75
N PHE A 236 9.18 11.70 -8.41
CA PHE A 236 8.85 13.12 -8.29
C PHE A 236 9.62 14.03 -9.25
N LEU A 237 10.72 13.57 -9.83
CA LEU A 237 11.60 14.32 -10.73
C LEU A 237 12.06 13.41 -11.89
N PRO A 238 11.18 13.10 -12.87
CA PRO A 238 11.45 12.12 -13.92
C PRO A 238 12.60 12.49 -14.87
N ASP A 239 12.98 13.77 -14.91
CA ASP A 239 14.11 14.27 -15.70
C ASP A 239 15.47 14.06 -14.99
N GLU A 240 15.48 13.70 -13.71
CA GLU A 240 16.70 13.45 -12.93
C GLU A 240 17.12 11.98 -13.02
N ASP A 241 18.42 11.71 -13.13
CA ASP A 241 18.95 10.35 -13.19
C ASP A 241 18.74 9.61 -11.84
N PRO A 242 17.90 8.55 -11.80
CA PRO A 242 17.62 7.81 -10.59
C PRO A 242 18.72 6.79 -10.26
N ALA A 243 19.73 6.61 -11.12
CA ALA A 243 20.81 5.67 -10.89
C ALA A 243 21.63 6.04 -9.65
N CYS A 244 22.17 5.01 -8.99
CA CYS A 244 23.07 5.23 -7.89
C CYS A 244 24.41 5.76 -8.42
N PRO A 245 25.00 6.79 -7.77
CA PRO A 245 26.35 7.25 -8.13
C PRO A 245 27.44 6.17 -8.06
N CYS A 246 27.18 4.99 -7.47
CA CYS A 246 28.12 3.88 -7.54
C CYS A 246 28.27 3.28 -8.95
N GLY A 247 27.30 3.50 -9.85
CA GLY A 247 27.27 2.91 -11.19
C GLY A 247 26.79 1.45 -11.24
N GLU A 248 26.48 0.85 -10.09
CA GLU A 248 26.11 -0.57 -9.98
C GLU A 248 24.58 -0.79 -9.97
N ALA A 249 23.81 0.24 -9.64
CA ALA A 249 22.35 0.17 -9.55
C ALA A 249 21.70 1.22 -10.46
N ALA A 250 20.86 0.75 -11.40
CA ALA A 250 20.06 1.60 -12.28
C ALA A 250 18.98 2.41 -11.53
N LEU A 251 18.65 2.00 -10.29
CA LEU A 251 17.78 2.73 -9.38
C LEU A 251 18.43 2.75 -7.99
N GLU A 252 18.70 3.94 -7.46
CA GLU A 252 19.21 4.11 -6.10
C GLU A 252 18.08 3.93 -5.08
N THR A 253 18.02 2.74 -4.50
CA THR A 253 17.09 2.41 -3.42
C THR A 253 17.74 2.58 -2.04
N ARG A 254 16.94 2.79 -1.00
CA ARG A 254 17.44 2.79 0.38
C ARG A 254 18.13 1.48 0.74
N ASP A 255 17.59 0.36 0.30
CA ASP A 255 18.16 -0.98 0.53
C ASP A 255 19.55 -1.10 -0.11
N HIS A 256 19.69 -0.67 -1.36
CA HIS A 256 20.99 -0.62 -2.02
C HIS A 256 22.00 0.22 -1.22
N ILE A 257 21.60 1.44 -0.81
CA ILE A 257 22.46 2.35 -0.03
C ILE A 257 22.97 1.71 1.27
N LEU A 258 22.11 0.99 1.99
CA LEU A 258 22.42 0.46 3.33
C LEU A 258 23.06 -0.92 3.32
N ASN A 259 22.78 -1.75 2.29
CA ASN A 259 23.11 -3.18 2.31
C ASN A 259 24.00 -3.65 1.14
N HIS A 260 24.07 -2.89 0.04
CA HIS A 260 24.66 -3.41 -1.21
C HIS A 260 25.61 -2.45 -1.95
N CYS A 261 25.68 -1.18 -1.53
CA CYS A 261 26.42 -0.17 -2.28
C CYS A 261 27.94 -0.24 -2.00
N ARG A 262 28.73 -0.73 -2.97
CA ARG A 262 30.19 -0.84 -2.83
C ARG A 262 30.91 0.48 -2.64
N ARG A 263 30.45 1.54 -3.33
CA ARG A 263 30.95 2.92 -3.17
C ARG A 263 30.71 3.46 -1.75
N ARG A 264 29.80 2.84 -0.99
CA ARG A 264 29.50 3.14 0.43
C ARG A 264 30.09 2.12 1.40
N GLY A 265 31.00 1.26 0.93
CA GLY A 265 31.83 0.40 1.80
C GLY A 265 31.08 -0.69 2.55
N VAL A 266 29.89 -1.08 2.09
CA VAL A 266 29.06 -2.10 2.77
C VAL A 266 29.62 -3.52 2.61
N ASP A 267 30.54 -3.73 1.66
CA ASP A 267 30.90 -5.08 1.20
C ASP A 267 31.88 -5.89 2.06
N TYR A 268 32.55 -5.33 3.08
CA TYR A 268 33.62 -6.13 3.73
C TYR A 268 33.77 -6.07 5.26
N TYR A 269 33.13 -5.13 5.98
CA TYR A 269 33.38 -4.99 7.43
C TYR A 269 32.16 -4.69 8.33
N TYR A 270 30.97 -4.44 7.76
CA TYR A 270 29.84 -3.92 8.53
C TYR A 270 28.60 -4.81 8.43
N ARG A 271 27.97 -5.07 9.58
CA ARG A 271 26.60 -5.62 9.62
C ARG A 271 25.65 -4.62 8.94
N PRO A 272 24.56 -5.11 8.30
CA PRO A 272 23.46 -4.28 7.82
C PRO A 272 23.05 -3.24 8.87
N ALA A 273 22.66 -2.03 8.44
CA ALA A 273 22.20 -0.95 9.32
C ALA A 273 20.82 -1.26 9.96
N ARG A 274 20.76 -2.35 10.71
CA ARG A 274 19.58 -2.90 11.38
C ARG A 274 19.38 -2.35 12.77
N THR A 275 20.36 -1.65 13.35
CA THR A 275 20.24 -1.01 14.67
C THR A 275 20.43 0.49 14.57
N LEU A 276 19.82 1.24 15.50
CA LEU A 276 19.96 2.71 15.55
C LEU A 276 21.43 3.19 15.65
N PRO A 277 22.30 2.59 16.48
CA PRO A 277 23.72 2.95 16.50
C PRO A 277 24.44 2.68 15.17
N ALA A 278 24.13 1.55 14.50
CA ALA A 278 24.73 1.23 13.20
C ALA A 278 24.32 2.23 12.11
N LEU A 279 23.05 2.63 12.10
CA LEU A 279 22.57 3.69 11.20
C LEU A 279 23.27 5.03 11.48
N ILE A 280 23.38 5.43 12.74
CA ILE A 280 24.05 6.68 13.11
C ILE A 280 25.52 6.66 12.67
N HIS A 281 26.24 5.58 12.94
CA HIS A 281 27.64 5.41 12.53
C HIS A 281 27.80 5.47 11.00
N PHE A 282 26.89 4.83 10.26
CA PHE A 282 26.85 4.91 8.80
C PHE A 282 26.66 6.36 8.33
N LEU A 283 25.72 7.10 8.91
CA LEU A 283 25.44 8.49 8.53
C LEU A 283 26.56 9.47 8.93
N GLU A 284 27.25 9.23 10.05
CA GLU A 284 28.45 9.97 10.44
C GLU A 284 29.60 9.73 9.43
N ARG A 285 29.77 8.48 8.97
CA ARG A 285 30.79 8.09 7.99
C ARG A 285 30.51 8.61 6.58
N PHE A 286 29.25 8.69 6.18
CA PHE A 286 28.82 9.14 4.85
C PHE A 286 27.92 10.38 4.97
N PRO A 287 28.51 11.60 5.09
CA PRO A 287 27.76 12.85 5.26
C PRO A 287 26.75 13.16 4.14
N TRP A 288 27.01 12.64 2.95
CA TRP A 288 26.18 12.79 1.75
C TRP A 288 25.04 11.76 1.65
N ALA A 289 25.00 10.75 2.53
CA ALA A 289 23.94 9.75 2.51
C ALA A 289 22.59 10.35 2.94
N PHE A 290 21.56 10.17 2.12
CA PHE A 290 20.21 10.69 2.34
C PHE A 290 20.15 12.24 2.47
N SER A 291 21.17 12.94 1.98
CA SER A 291 21.15 14.39 1.78
C SER A 291 20.72 14.73 0.36
N PHE A 292 20.24 15.96 0.16
CA PHE A 292 20.05 16.49 -1.19
C PHE A 292 21.40 16.53 -1.92
N ARG A 293 21.39 16.25 -3.22
CA ARG A 293 22.57 16.50 -4.07
C ARG A 293 22.90 17.99 -4.00
N PRO A 294 24.19 18.38 -3.90
CA PRO A 294 24.57 19.77 -4.05
C PRO A 294 24.02 20.28 -5.38
N LYS A 295 23.39 21.46 -5.40
CA LYS A 295 23.16 22.14 -6.67
C LYS A 295 24.53 22.49 -7.22
N ASP A 296 24.82 22.11 -8.45
CA ASP A 296 26.06 22.53 -9.11
C ASP A 296 26.22 24.04 -8.94
N GLY A 297 27.30 24.46 -8.25
CA GLY A 297 27.70 25.86 -8.20
C GLY A 297 27.73 26.60 -6.86
N VAL A 298 27.89 25.95 -5.70
CA VAL A 298 28.41 26.68 -4.51
C VAL A 298 29.39 25.79 -3.74
N GLY A 299 30.69 26.06 -3.93
CA GLY A 299 31.76 25.66 -3.03
C GLY A 299 31.90 26.62 -1.85
#